data_AF-A0A1H8XS03-F1
#
_entry.id   AF-A0A1H8XS03-F1
#
_cell.length_a   1.000
_cell.length_b   1.000
_cell.length_c   1.000
_cell.angle_alpha   90.00
_cell.angle_beta   90.00
_cell.angle_gamma   90.00
#
_symmetry.space_group_name_H-M   'P 1'
#
loop_
_entity.id
_entity.type
_entity.pdbx_description
1 polymer ?
#
loop_
_entity_poly.entity_id
_entity_poly.type
_entity_poly.pdbx_seq_one_letter_code
_entity_poly.pdbx_strand_id
1 'polypeptide(L)'
;MSGLFTIRSYLMLMIAAIIVPMMTLVAILAWNYGAAGRRTIEAERLDVAHNLTHLMDRDIRANEGFLAGVAASLAGPRISEAVISSAMASGFSVLVVHDRAGRQAFAAPAEADVAPPAAALGVDEVIAGRGTVVSGFVAGSGSLKPGLFFVSVPVLVDGQVAYVLSGGMMPQRLQTLFAEAGLHQGWTAGIVDRQGIILARTLRPELYVGGFAQKAMVEVVHGKRTTGLFDIVSRDGVDVKNSFQRSAVSGWTAAVAVPASVVNAPLYRTALSMAAVGLALTLLSLFLGSLVAGRISRAVQQLGMASAAFASGHAVPLPSSMLTELQDVAQAMEVSAERAKRREAMARQALRER
;
A
#
# COMPACT_ATOMS: atom_id res chain seq x y z
N MET A 1 -2.22 -56.49 -16.71
CA MET A 1 -3.60 -55.97 -16.84
C MET A 1 -3.52 -54.53 -17.31
N SER A 2 -3.45 -54.33 -18.62
CA SER A 2 -3.30 -53.01 -19.26
C SER A 2 -4.69 -52.43 -19.52
N GLY A 3 -5.12 -51.49 -18.67
CA GLY A 3 -6.36 -50.75 -18.89
C GLY A 3 -6.24 -49.90 -20.16
N LEU A 4 -6.92 -50.33 -21.23
CA LEU A 4 -7.01 -49.58 -22.48
C LEU A 4 -7.86 -48.33 -22.25
N PHE A 5 -7.21 -47.18 -22.09
CA PHE A 5 -7.91 -45.90 -22.00
C PHE A 5 -8.55 -45.55 -23.35
N THR A 6 -9.81 -45.11 -23.33
CA THR A 6 -10.52 -44.68 -24.54
C THR A 6 -9.92 -43.36 -25.08
N ILE A 7 -10.04 -43.10 -26.39
CA ILE A 7 -9.58 -41.86 -27.05
C ILE A 7 -10.09 -40.60 -26.30
N ARG A 8 -11.30 -40.67 -25.74
CA ARG A 8 -11.88 -39.64 -24.85
C ARG A 8 -11.03 -39.37 -23.61
N SER A 9 -10.51 -40.39 -22.94
CA SER A 9 -9.62 -40.24 -21.79
C SER A 9 -8.28 -39.61 -22.17
N TYR A 10 -7.70 -39.96 -23.32
CA TYR A 10 -6.45 -39.37 -23.79
C TYR A 10 -6.61 -37.87 -24.13
N LEU A 11 -7.74 -37.52 -24.76
CA LEU A 11 -8.10 -36.13 -25.04
C LEU A 11 -8.37 -35.33 -23.77
N MET A 12 -9.10 -35.89 -22.79
CA MET A 12 -9.31 -35.24 -21.49
C MET A 12 -8.00 -35.03 -20.74
N LEU A 13 -7.07 -35.99 -20.81
CA LEU A 13 -5.75 -35.87 -20.19
C LEU A 13 -4.90 -34.79 -20.86
N MET A 14 -4.97 -34.66 -22.19
CA MET A 14 -4.28 -33.62 -22.94
C MET A 14 -4.88 -32.23 -22.66
N ILE A 15 -6.21 -32.13 -22.57
CA ILE A 15 -6.91 -30.90 -22.16
C ILE A 15 -6.51 -30.51 -20.74
N ALA A 16 -6.50 -31.46 -19.79
CA ALA A 16 -6.07 -31.21 -18.42
C ALA A 16 -4.59 -30.78 -18.35
N ALA A 17 -3.72 -31.38 -19.16
CA ALA A 17 -2.30 -31.03 -19.24
C ALA A 17 -2.05 -29.60 -19.74
N ILE A 18 -3.01 -28.98 -20.44
CA ILE A 18 -2.95 -27.58 -20.88
C ILE A 18 -3.64 -26.64 -19.89
N ILE A 19 -4.82 -27.02 -19.38
CA ILE A 19 -5.63 -26.18 -18.50
C ILE A 19 -4.99 -26.03 -17.11
N VAL A 20 -4.46 -27.12 -16.54
CA VAL A 20 -3.92 -27.11 -15.17
C VAL A 20 -2.74 -26.16 -15.04
N PRO A 21 -1.70 -26.20 -15.90
CA PRO A 21 -0.57 -25.25 -15.82
C PRO A 21 -1.02 -23.80 -16.03
N MET A 22 -1.97 -23.57 -16.94
CA MET A 22 -2.51 -22.24 -17.22
C MET A 22 -3.25 -21.66 -16.02
N MET A 23 -4.15 -22.43 -15.41
CA MET A 23 -4.86 -22.05 -14.19
C MET A 23 -3.88 -21.83 -13.03
N THR A 24 -2.85 -22.66 -12.92
CA THR A 24 -1.80 -22.51 -11.92
C THR A 24 -1.03 -21.20 -12.11
N LEU A 25 -0.66 -20.86 -13.35
CA LEU A 25 0.00 -19.59 -13.67
C LEU A 25 -0.88 -18.39 -13.34
N VAL A 26 -2.18 -18.42 -13.68
CA VAL A 26 -3.13 -17.35 -13.34
C VAL A 26 -3.26 -17.19 -11.82
N ALA A 27 -3.35 -18.29 -11.07
CA ALA A 27 -3.42 -18.26 -9.61
C ALA A 27 -2.14 -17.67 -8.99
N ILE A 28 -0.95 -18.08 -9.49
CA ILE A 28 0.35 -17.56 -9.05
C ILE A 28 0.45 -16.06 -9.36
N LEU A 29 0.06 -15.64 -10.56
CA LEU A 29 0.09 -14.23 -10.96
C LEU A 29 -0.85 -13.39 -10.10
N ALA A 30 -2.09 -13.85 -9.88
CA ALA A 30 -3.04 -13.16 -9.01
C ALA A 30 -2.52 -13.04 -7.56
N TRP A 31 -1.89 -14.09 -7.03
CA TRP A 31 -1.28 -14.07 -5.71
C TRP A 31 -0.11 -13.08 -5.63
N ASN A 32 0.81 -13.12 -6.60
CA ASN A 32 2.00 -12.27 -6.64
C ASN A 32 1.65 -10.80 -6.85
N TYR A 33 0.70 -10.47 -7.72
CA TYR A 33 0.22 -9.10 -7.89
C TYR A 33 -0.52 -8.61 -6.65
N GLY A 34 -1.29 -9.51 -6.02
CA GLY A 34 -1.95 -9.33 -4.74
C GLY A 34 -1.01 -8.84 -3.63
N ALA A 35 0.18 -9.44 -3.58
CA ALA A 35 1.23 -9.13 -2.61
C ALA A 35 2.07 -7.90 -3.02
N ALA A 36 2.36 -7.72 -4.30
CA ALA A 36 3.16 -6.61 -4.81
C ALA A 36 2.45 -5.26 -4.62
N GLY A 37 1.16 -5.14 -4.97
CA GLY A 37 0.41 -3.90 -4.82
C GLY A 37 0.27 -3.44 -3.36
N ARG A 38 0.18 -4.39 -2.43
CA ARG A 38 0.14 -4.10 -0.99
C ARG A 38 1.44 -3.47 -0.48
N ARG A 39 2.60 -4.00 -0.91
CA ARG A 39 3.91 -3.46 -0.51
C ARG A 39 4.15 -2.05 -1.02
N THR A 40 3.70 -1.73 -2.23
CA THR A 40 3.82 -0.37 -2.78
C THR A 40 3.04 0.64 -1.96
N ILE A 41 1.77 0.34 -1.63
CA ILE A 41 0.94 1.23 -0.82
C ILE A 41 1.49 1.35 0.62
N GLU A 42 2.02 0.26 1.19
CA GLU A 42 2.68 0.32 2.50
C GLU A 42 3.91 1.21 2.51
N ALA A 43 4.78 1.10 1.50
CA ALA A 43 5.97 1.94 1.34
C ALA A 43 5.58 3.40 1.16
N GLU A 44 4.66 3.69 0.24
CA GLU A 44 4.16 5.04 -0.03
C GLU A 44 3.56 5.69 1.21
N ARG A 45 2.81 4.93 2.02
CA ARG A 45 2.25 5.40 3.29
C ARG A 45 3.33 5.76 4.32
N LEU A 46 4.40 4.98 4.40
CA LEU A 46 5.53 5.29 5.27
C LEU A 46 6.27 6.53 4.77
N ASP A 47 6.46 6.66 3.46
CA ASP A 47 7.11 7.83 2.86
C ASP A 47 6.34 9.12 3.12
N VAL A 48 5.01 9.11 3.04
CA VAL A 48 4.19 10.28 3.39
C VAL A 48 4.29 10.61 4.88
N ALA A 49 4.32 9.60 5.76
CA ALA A 49 4.52 9.84 7.21
C ALA A 49 5.91 10.40 7.52
N HIS A 50 6.96 9.91 6.84
CA HIS A 50 8.31 10.46 6.91
C HIS A 50 8.35 11.90 6.40
N ASN A 51 7.75 12.18 5.25
CA ASN A 51 7.71 13.52 4.67
C ASN A 51 6.99 14.51 5.59
N LEU A 52 5.83 14.14 6.13
CA LEU A 52 5.10 14.96 7.09
C LEU A 52 5.93 15.24 8.37
N THR A 53 6.65 14.25 8.87
CA THR A 53 7.58 14.43 10.00
C THR A 53 8.70 15.40 9.65
N HIS A 54 9.28 15.28 8.45
CA HIS A 54 10.34 16.18 7.99
C HIS A 54 9.85 17.63 7.84
N LEU A 55 8.65 17.83 7.28
CA LEU A 55 8.02 19.16 7.16
C LEU A 55 7.77 19.78 8.54
N MET A 56 7.29 18.98 9.49
CA MET A 56 7.10 19.40 10.89
C MET A 56 8.42 19.77 11.56
N ASP A 57 9.45 18.93 11.44
CA ASP A 57 10.78 19.19 12.00
C ASP A 57 11.41 20.46 11.41
N ARG A 58 11.20 20.70 10.11
CA ARG A 58 11.64 21.91 9.42
C ARG A 58 10.94 23.16 9.96
N ASP A 59 9.63 23.13 10.15
CA ASP A 59 8.88 24.27 10.73
C ASP A 59 9.33 24.54 12.17
N ILE A 60 9.48 23.50 13.00
CA ILE A 60 9.95 23.63 14.37
C ILE A 60 11.35 24.25 14.44
N ARG A 61 12.30 23.79 13.61
CA ARG A 61 13.66 24.37 13.57
C ARG A 61 13.67 25.81 13.07
N ALA A 62 12.78 26.17 12.15
CA ALA A 62 12.65 27.56 11.70
C ALA A 62 12.18 28.46 12.86
N ASN A 63 11.21 27.99 13.66
CA ASN A 63 10.72 28.71 14.84
C ASN A 63 11.80 28.81 15.94
N GLU A 64 12.55 27.72 16.17
CA GLU A 64 13.72 27.72 17.05
C GLU A 64 14.75 28.76 16.60
N GLY A 65 15.12 28.79 15.32
CA GLY A 65 16.10 29.73 14.78
C GLY A 65 15.66 31.19 14.94
N PHE A 66 14.37 31.48 14.71
CA PHE A 66 13.80 32.80 14.97
C PHE A 66 13.91 33.19 16.44
N LEU A 67 13.47 32.32 17.35
CA LEU A 67 13.51 32.58 18.79
C LEU A 67 14.94 32.69 19.31
N ALA A 68 15.88 31.89 18.81
CA ALA A 68 17.29 31.97 19.16
C ALA A 68 17.89 33.33 18.75
N GLY A 69 17.51 33.85 17.57
CA GLY A 69 17.88 35.20 17.14
C GLY A 69 17.33 36.29 18.07
N VAL A 70 16.06 36.17 18.48
CA VAL A 70 15.47 37.06 19.48
C VAL A 70 16.21 36.96 20.81
N ALA A 71 16.44 35.74 21.31
CA ALA A 71 17.13 35.49 22.57
C ALA A 71 18.52 36.10 22.60
N ALA A 72 19.29 36.02 21.50
CA ALA A 72 20.60 36.63 21.39
C ALA A 72 20.58 38.17 21.43
N SER A 73 19.46 38.79 21.06
CA SER A 73 19.29 40.25 21.11
C SER A 73 18.80 40.77 22.47
N LEU A 74 18.38 39.89 23.38
CA LEU A 74 17.80 40.28 24.67
C LEU A 74 18.90 40.58 25.69
N ALA A 75 18.88 41.80 26.24
CA ALA A 75 19.72 42.20 27.37
C ALA A 75 19.03 42.00 28.74
N GLY A 76 17.82 41.43 28.76
CA GLY A 76 17.00 41.26 29.95
C GLY A 76 15.64 40.61 29.61
N PRO A 77 14.68 40.58 30.54
CA PRO A 77 13.42 39.86 30.34
C PRO A 77 12.44 40.57 29.41
N ARG A 78 12.64 41.86 29.13
CA ARG A 78 11.71 42.67 28.31
C ARG A 78 12.01 42.53 26.83
N ILE A 79 10.95 42.26 26.06
CA ILE A 79 11.00 42.20 24.60
C ILE A 79 10.51 43.54 24.04
N SER A 80 11.19 44.08 23.03
CA SER A 80 10.79 45.34 22.39
C SER A 80 9.53 45.16 21.54
N GLU A 81 8.76 46.24 21.38
CA GLU A 81 7.52 46.21 20.59
C GLU A 81 7.77 45.78 19.13
N ALA A 82 8.86 46.23 18.51
CA ALA A 82 9.24 45.83 17.17
C ALA A 82 9.45 44.31 17.03
N VAL A 83 10.08 43.67 18.04
CA VAL A 83 10.28 42.22 18.06
C VAL A 83 8.96 41.49 18.28
N ILE A 84 8.09 42.01 19.16
CA ILE A 84 6.75 41.45 19.38
C ILE A 84 5.96 41.48 18.07
N SER A 85 5.90 42.62 17.37
CA SER A 85 5.21 42.75 16.09
C SER A 85 5.79 41.80 15.03
N SER A 86 7.11 41.66 14.97
CA SER A 86 7.78 40.73 14.05
C SER A 86 7.45 39.26 14.37
N ALA A 87 7.41 38.89 15.66
CA ALA A 87 7.04 37.53 16.08
C ALA A 87 5.58 37.21 15.75
N MET A 88 4.65 38.15 16.00
CA MET A 88 3.23 37.96 15.67
C MET A 88 3.05 37.81 14.15
N ALA A 89 3.74 38.63 13.35
CA ALA A 89 3.74 38.50 11.89
C ALA A 89 4.32 37.17 11.39
N SER A 90 5.24 36.57 12.16
CA SER A 90 5.82 35.25 11.87
C SER A 90 4.92 34.07 12.29
N GLY A 91 3.81 34.36 12.98
CA GLY A 91 2.80 33.39 13.37
C GLY A 91 2.88 32.92 14.84
N PHE A 92 3.71 33.55 15.67
CA PHE A 92 3.61 33.38 17.12
C PHE A 92 2.33 34.06 17.63
N SER A 93 1.68 33.46 18.62
CA SER A 93 0.49 34.03 19.27
C SER A 93 0.81 34.63 20.63
N VAL A 94 1.88 34.14 21.27
CA VAL A 94 2.36 34.63 22.57
C VAL A 94 3.87 34.44 22.67
N LEU A 95 4.55 35.39 23.30
CA LEU A 95 5.93 35.27 23.76
C LEU A 95 5.93 35.34 25.29
N VAL A 96 6.65 34.44 25.95
CA VAL A 96 6.76 34.39 27.41
C VAL A 96 8.23 34.27 27.77
N VAL A 97 8.69 35.05 28.74
CA VAL A 97 10.03 34.95 29.30
C VAL A 97 9.93 34.49 30.74
N HIS A 98 10.60 33.38 31.06
CA HIS A 98 10.72 32.87 32.42
C HIS A 98 12.13 33.16 32.98
N ASP A 99 12.20 33.48 34.27
CA ASP A 99 13.45 33.54 35.02
C ASP A 99 13.96 32.14 35.40
N ARG A 100 15.15 32.06 36.00
CA ARG A 100 15.77 30.80 36.45
C ARG A 100 14.99 30.07 37.54
N ALA A 101 14.07 30.74 38.23
CA ALA A 101 13.17 30.11 39.20
C ALA A 101 11.87 29.61 38.54
N GLY A 102 11.76 29.68 37.21
CA GLY A 102 10.55 29.31 36.47
C GLY A 102 9.41 30.31 36.63
N ARG A 103 9.67 31.50 37.17
CA ARG A 103 8.64 32.55 37.27
C ARG A 103 8.59 33.34 35.97
N GLN A 104 7.39 33.65 35.53
CA GLN A 104 7.19 34.52 34.38
C GLN A 104 7.72 35.94 34.70
N ALA A 105 8.73 36.36 33.95
CA ALA A 105 9.32 37.69 34.03
C ALA A 105 8.68 38.66 33.01
N PHE A 106 8.16 38.14 31.89
CA PHE A 106 7.52 38.93 30.83
C PHE A 106 6.55 38.06 30.02
N ALA A 107 5.48 38.67 29.48
CA ALA A 107 4.68 38.07 28.41
C ALA A 107 4.15 39.13 27.45
N ALA A 108 3.97 38.74 26.19
CA ALA A 108 3.36 39.56 25.15
C ALA A 108 2.47 38.72 24.22
N PRO A 109 1.28 39.21 23.81
CA PRO A 109 0.67 40.47 24.23
C PRO A 109 0.26 40.43 25.72
N ALA A 110 0.08 41.60 26.35
CA ALA A 110 -0.24 41.68 27.78
C ALA A 110 -1.61 41.06 28.11
N GLU A 111 -2.53 41.01 27.15
CA GLU A 111 -3.85 40.37 27.30
C GLU A 111 -3.84 38.84 27.12
N ALA A 112 -2.68 38.19 26.97
CA ALA A 112 -2.58 36.74 26.94
C ALA A 112 -2.85 36.16 28.35
N ASP A 113 -4.14 35.94 28.64
CA ASP A 113 -4.69 35.90 30.01
C ASP A 113 -4.34 34.69 30.90
N VAL A 114 -3.46 33.78 30.47
CA VAL A 114 -2.84 32.76 31.35
C VAL A 114 -1.50 32.37 30.75
N ALA A 115 -0.38 32.73 31.39
CA ALA A 115 0.89 32.12 31.03
C ALA A 115 0.86 30.65 31.46
N PRO A 116 1.14 29.71 30.55
CA PRO A 116 1.12 28.32 30.93
C PRO A 116 2.21 28.01 31.96
N PRO A 117 2.00 27.02 32.84
CA PRO A 117 2.98 26.68 33.86
C PRO A 117 4.35 26.38 33.23
N ALA A 118 5.43 26.94 33.77
CA ALA A 118 6.80 26.78 33.25
C ALA A 118 7.18 25.31 32.93
N ALA A 119 6.70 24.37 33.75
CA ALA A 119 6.86 22.93 33.55
C ALA A 119 6.23 22.43 32.23
N ALA A 120 5.07 22.96 31.83
CA ALA A 120 4.41 22.58 30.57
C ALA A 120 5.19 23.04 29.32
N LEU A 121 6.01 24.11 29.45
CA LEU A 121 6.85 24.64 28.38
C LEU A 121 8.28 24.05 28.40
N GLY A 122 8.59 23.18 29.35
CA GLY A 122 9.93 22.59 29.52
C GLY A 122 11.00 23.58 30.00
N VAL A 123 10.61 24.62 30.74
CA VAL A 123 11.54 25.67 31.21
C VAL A 123 12.67 25.10 32.06
N ASP A 124 12.34 24.19 32.99
CA ASP A 124 13.34 23.54 33.87
C ASP A 124 14.37 22.73 33.07
N GLU A 125 13.93 22.14 31.96
CA GLU A 125 14.76 21.33 31.07
C GLU A 125 15.74 22.21 30.28
N VAL A 126 15.28 23.37 29.80
CA VAL A 126 16.13 24.38 29.17
C VAL A 126 17.15 24.92 30.18
N ILE A 127 16.72 25.26 31.40
CA ILE A 127 17.60 25.76 32.48
C ILE A 127 18.64 24.71 32.87
N ALA A 128 18.27 23.43 32.88
CA ALA A 128 19.18 22.31 33.14
C ALA A 128 20.19 22.04 32.00
N GLY A 129 20.16 22.82 30.93
CA GLY A 129 21.13 22.76 29.84
C GLY A 129 20.76 21.79 28.71
N ARG A 130 19.49 21.40 28.57
CA ARG A 130 19.03 20.58 27.43
C ARG A 130 18.91 21.35 26.11
N GLY A 131 19.27 22.64 26.09
CA GLY A 131 19.12 23.48 24.91
C GLY A 131 17.65 23.82 24.66
N THR A 132 17.22 23.73 23.41
CA THR A 132 15.84 24.02 23.00
C THR A 132 14.88 22.89 23.39
N VAL A 133 13.68 23.23 23.86
CA VAL A 133 12.61 22.26 24.17
C VAL A 133 11.33 22.61 23.41
N VAL A 134 10.67 21.59 22.87
CA VAL A 134 9.34 21.70 22.24
C VAL A 134 8.30 21.05 23.16
N SER A 135 7.26 21.79 23.52
CA SER A 135 6.21 21.30 24.41
C SER A 135 5.27 20.29 23.74
N GLY A 136 4.38 19.70 24.52
CA GLY A 136 3.15 19.11 23.99
C GLY A 136 2.06 20.16 23.73
N PHE A 137 0.82 19.71 23.58
CA PHE A 137 -0.33 20.60 23.54
C PHE A 137 -0.58 21.23 24.91
N VAL A 138 -0.77 22.54 24.92
CA VAL A 138 -1.08 23.34 26.10
C VAL A 138 -2.45 23.98 25.89
N ALA A 139 -3.42 23.62 26.71
CA ALA A 139 -4.78 24.13 26.58
C ALA A 139 -4.83 25.65 26.74
N GLY A 140 -5.58 26.31 25.85
CA GLY A 140 -5.72 27.76 25.82
C GLY A 140 -7.08 28.24 26.30
N SER A 141 -7.16 29.50 26.71
CA SER A 141 -8.37 30.21 27.10
C SER A 141 -8.63 31.41 26.18
N GLY A 142 -9.85 31.96 26.20
CA GLY A 142 -10.18 33.16 25.42
C GLY A 142 -9.87 33.05 23.92
N SER A 143 -9.08 34.00 23.41
CA SER A 143 -8.60 34.06 22.02
C SER A 143 -7.57 32.99 21.66
N LEU A 144 -7.02 32.26 22.64
CA LEU A 144 -6.01 31.21 22.46
C LEU A 144 -6.63 29.81 22.39
N LYS A 145 -7.95 29.67 22.28
CA LYS A 145 -8.62 28.38 22.08
C LYS A 145 -8.30 27.80 20.68
N PRO A 146 -8.13 26.46 20.56
CA PRO A 146 -8.26 25.45 21.61
C PRO A 146 -7.02 25.36 22.51
N GLY A 147 -5.87 25.86 22.05
CA GLY A 147 -4.61 25.85 22.77
C GLY A 147 -3.43 26.16 21.87
N LEU A 148 -2.24 25.96 22.42
CA LEU A 148 -0.95 26.30 21.81
C LEU A 148 0.02 25.12 21.97
N PHE A 149 1.09 25.13 21.18
CA PHE A 149 2.34 24.47 21.53
C PHE A 149 3.44 25.53 21.62
N PHE A 150 4.53 25.22 22.32
CA PHE A 150 5.61 26.15 22.61
C PHE A 150 6.95 25.60 22.15
N VAL A 151 7.78 26.51 21.64
CA VAL A 151 9.23 26.29 21.47
C VAL A 151 9.93 27.19 22.47
N SER A 152 10.78 26.60 23.31
CA SER A 152 11.47 27.26 24.41
C SER A 152 12.98 27.23 24.16
N VAL A 153 13.62 28.40 24.13
CA VAL A 153 15.07 28.57 23.88
C VAL A 153 15.74 29.27 25.06
N PRO A 154 17.02 28.97 25.36
CA PRO A 154 17.76 29.64 26.41
C PRO A 154 18.16 31.07 26.01
N VAL A 155 18.04 32.01 26.94
CA VAL A 155 18.64 33.34 26.86
C VAL A 155 19.89 33.35 27.72
N LEU A 156 21.05 33.50 27.08
CA LEU A 156 22.36 33.42 27.73
C LEU A 156 22.84 34.81 28.14
N VAL A 157 23.26 34.95 29.39
CA VAL A 157 24.00 36.13 29.91
C VAL A 157 25.29 35.61 30.51
N ASP A 158 26.43 36.12 30.07
CA ASP A 158 27.77 35.67 30.47
C ASP A 158 27.98 34.14 30.33
N GLY A 159 27.37 33.54 29.30
CA GLY A 159 27.47 32.10 29.02
C GLY A 159 26.60 31.20 29.92
N GLN A 160 25.77 31.78 30.77
CA GLN A 160 24.84 31.05 31.64
C GLN A 160 23.38 31.33 31.25
N VAL A 161 22.51 30.33 31.40
CA VAL A 161 21.06 30.52 31.18
C VAL A 161 20.51 31.46 32.25
N ALA A 162 20.16 32.68 31.86
CA ALA A 162 19.57 33.68 32.74
C ALA A 162 18.05 33.68 32.64
N TYR A 163 17.52 33.48 31.43
CA TYR A 163 16.09 33.40 31.14
C TYR A 163 15.80 32.30 30.13
N VAL A 164 14.53 31.92 30.02
CA VAL A 164 14.01 31.06 28.96
C VAL A 164 12.97 31.84 28.18
N LEU A 165 13.18 31.98 26.87
CA LEU A 165 12.22 32.59 25.95
C LEU A 165 11.39 31.49 25.30
N SER A 166 10.08 31.55 25.47
CA SER A 166 9.13 30.61 24.88
C SER A 166 8.20 31.33 23.91
N GLY A 167 8.13 30.83 22.68
CA GLY A 167 7.16 31.26 21.67
C GLY A 167 6.03 30.25 21.53
N GLY A 168 4.81 30.68 21.81
CA GLY A 168 3.60 29.88 21.67
C GLY A 168 2.92 30.07 20.32
N MET A 169 2.49 28.98 19.71
CA MET A 169 1.89 28.95 18.38
C MET A 169 0.62 28.09 18.35
N MET A 170 -0.34 28.49 17.53
CA MET A 170 -1.58 27.76 17.34
C MET A 170 -1.37 26.48 16.52
N PRO A 171 -1.95 25.33 16.93
CA PRO A 171 -1.84 24.08 16.17
C PRO A 171 -2.41 24.15 14.75
N GLN A 172 -3.27 25.13 14.47
CA GLN A 172 -3.77 25.45 13.12
C GLN A 172 -2.64 25.62 12.10
N ARG A 173 -1.46 26.09 12.51
CA ARG A 173 -0.31 26.17 11.62
C ARG A 173 0.14 24.80 11.13
N LEU A 174 0.10 23.78 11.98
CA LEU A 174 0.49 22.42 11.60
C LEU A 174 -0.49 21.81 10.57
N GLN A 175 -1.71 22.34 10.46
CA GLN A 175 -2.68 21.92 9.46
C GLN A 175 -2.23 22.21 8.03
N THR A 176 -1.48 23.31 7.83
CA THR A 176 -1.01 23.70 6.48
C THR A 176 0.03 22.71 5.94
N LEU A 177 0.76 22.03 6.83
CA LEU A 177 1.76 21.02 6.45
C LEU A 177 1.15 19.85 5.68
N PHE A 178 -0.13 19.54 5.90
CA PHE A 178 -0.81 18.45 5.18
C PHE A 178 -0.96 18.73 3.68
N ALA A 179 -1.05 20.01 3.27
CA ALA A 179 -1.11 20.38 1.87
C ALA A 179 0.22 20.12 1.15
N GLU A 180 1.35 20.27 1.87
CA GLU A 180 2.70 20.02 1.35
C GLU A 180 3.11 18.54 1.44
N ALA A 181 2.49 17.76 2.31
CA ALA A 181 2.86 16.37 2.57
C ALA A 181 2.55 15.41 1.41
N GLY A 182 1.74 15.84 0.43
CA GLY A 182 1.40 15.02 -0.75
C GLY A 182 0.34 13.94 -0.49
N LEU A 183 -0.65 14.22 0.37
CA LEU A 183 -1.70 13.26 0.69
C LEU A 183 -2.57 12.93 -0.55
N HIS A 184 -2.64 11.65 -0.89
CA HIS A 184 -3.55 11.16 -1.93
C HIS A 184 -5.02 11.33 -1.54
N GLN A 185 -5.91 11.32 -2.54
CA GLN A 185 -7.35 11.41 -2.31
C GLN A 185 -7.83 10.26 -1.42
N GLY A 186 -8.60 10.59 -0.38
CA GLY A 186 -9.13 9.63 0.60
C GLY A 186 -8.15 9.26 1.72
N TRP A 187 -6.90 9.73 1.67
CA TRP A 187 -5.95 9.57 2.78
C TRP A 187 -6.20 10.64 3.83
N THR A 188 -6.00 10.28 5.08
CA THR A 188 -6.08 11.23 6.20
C THR A 188 -4.80 11.20 7.01
N ALA A 189 -4.51 12.28 7.72
CA ALA A 189 -3.29 12.36 8.53
C ALA A 189 -3.57 13.06 9.86
N GLY A 190 -2.67 12.85 10.81
CA GLY A 190 -2.68 13.53 12.10
C GLY A 190 -1.30 13.62 12.73
N ILE A 191 -1.12 14.62 13.59
CA ILE A 191 0.08 14.85 14.40
C ILE A 191 -0.37 14.82 15.86
N VAL A 192 0.33 14.03 16.66
CA VAL A 192 0.01 13.78 18.07
C VAL A 192 1.25 14.02 18.92
N ASP A 193 1.10 14.67 20.06
CA ASP A 193 2.21 14.92 20.98
C ASP A 193 2.64 13.66 21.75
N ARG A 194 3.61 13.82 22.65
CA ARG A 194 4.22 12.74 23.44
C ARG A 194 3.25 12.12 24.47
N GLN A 195 2.15 12.80 24.77
CA GLN A 195 1.11 12.37 25.72
C GLN A 195 -0.09 11.74 25.00
N GLY A 196 -0.08 11.74 23.67
CA GLY A 196 -1.20 11.24 22.89
C GLY A 196 -2.27 12.30 22.60
N ILE A 197 -1.99 13.60 22.80
CA ILE A 197 -2.92 14.69 22.48
C ILE A 197 -2.77 15.10 21.02
N ILE A 198 -3.90 15.27 20.32
CA ILE A 198 -3.93 15.63 18.91
C ILE A 198 -3.56 17.11 18.76
N LEU A 199 -2.47 17.38 18.04
CA LEU A 199 -2.05 18.72 17.65
C LEU A 199 -2.69 19.13 16.33
N ALA A 200 -2.71 18.22 15.36
CA ALA A 200 -3.24 18.49 14.03
C ALA A 200 -3.86 17.23 13.42
N ARG A 201 -4.85 17.41 12.54
CA ARG A 201 -5.44 16.34 11.75
C ARG A 201 -6.20 16.86 10.54
N THR A 202 -6.29 16.07 9.47
CA THR A 202 -7.01 16.49 8.26
C THR A 202 -8.52 16.41 8.40
N LEU A 203 -9.05 15.39 9.10
CA LEU A 203 -10.48 15.15 9.22
C LEU A 203 -11.05 15.71 10.53
N ARG A 204 -11.99 16.65 10.43
CA ARG A 204 -12.69 17.31 11.56
C ARG A 204 -11.75 17.80 12.68
N PRO A 205 -10.71 18.59 12.34
CA PRO A 205 -9.77 19.11 13.35
C PRO A 205 -10.45 19.89 14.48
N GLU A 206 -11.48 20.66 14.17
CA GLU A 206 -12.26 21.48 15.10
C GLU A 206 -12.90 20.67 16.24
N LEU A 207 -13.14 19.36 16.05
CA LEU A 207 -13.74 18.50 17.06
C LEU A 207 -12.72 17.76 17.94
N TYR A 208 -11.46 17.64 17.50
CA TYR A 208 -10.53 16.68 18.10
C TYR A 208 -9.15 17.25 18.45
N VAL A 209 -8.74 18.39 17.89
CA VAL A 209 -7.50 19.06 18.29
C VAL A 209 -7.59 19.45 19.78
N GLY A 210 -6.54 19.16 20.53
CA GLY A 210 -6.48 19.31 21.99
C GLY A 210 -7.11 18.16 22.78
N GLY A 211 -7.73 17.18 22.11
CA GLY A 211 -8.22 15.95 22.72
C GLY A 211 -7.25 14.78 22.57
N PHE A 212 -7.44 13.74 23.37
CA PHE A 212 -6.67 12.50 23.22
C PHE A 212 -6.96 11.78 21.90
N ALA A 213 -5.89 11.26 21.30
CA ALA A 213 -5.96 10.31 20.20
C ALA A 213 -6.64 9.00 20.63
N GLN A 214 -7.03 8.18 19.66
CA GLN A 214 -7.60 6.88 19.97
C GLN A 214 -6.56 5.97 20.63
N LYS A 215 -7.00 5.02 21.46
CA LYS A 215 -6.13 4.15 22.28
C LYS A 215 -4.96 3.54 21.50
N ALA A 216 -5.19 2.99 20.30
CA ALA A 216 -4.13 2.38 19.49
C ALA A 216 -3.05 3.38 19.07
N MET A 217 -3.41 4.65 18.79
CA MET A 217 -2.43 5.71 18.51
C MET A 217 -1.65 6.10 19.77
N VAL A 218 -2.31 6.15 20.94
CA VAL A 218 -1.64 6.41 22.22
C VAL A 218 -0.64 5.29 22.57
N GLU A 219 -0.99 4.03 22.29
CA GLU A 219 -0.08 2.88 22.45
C GLU A 219 1.14 2.99 21.51
N VAL A 220 0.95 3.50 20.29
CA VAL A 220 2.05 3.79 19.35
C VAL A 220 2.94 4.92 19.89
N VAL A 221 2.36 6.00 20.41
CA VAL A 221 3.09 7.14 21.00
C VAL A 221 3.92 6.71 22.21
N HIS A 222 3.41 5.84 23.07
CA HIS A 222 4.15 5.33 24.24
C HIS A 222 5.04 4.12 23.92
N GLY A 223 4.95 3.58 22.70
CA GLY A 223 5.75 2.44 22.27
C GLY A 223 7.23 2.78 22.02
N LYS A 224 8.06 1.73 21.96
CA LYS A 224 9.51 1.84 21.65
C LYS A 224 9.80 2.10 20.18
N ARG A 225 8.89 1.75 19.28
CA ARG A 225 9.07 1.92 17.83
C ARG A 225 8.94 3.40 17.46
N THR A 226 9.88 3.90 16.66
CA THR A 226 9.86 5.26 16.13
C THR A 226 9.23 5.36 14.74
N THR A 227 9.02 4.21 14.08
CA THR A 227 8.36 4.12 12.78
C THR A 227 7.61 2.79 12.68
N GLY A 228 6.61 2.72 11.83
CA GLY A 228 5.98 1.46 11.47
C GLY A 228 4.50 1.58 11.11
N LEU A 229 3.83 0.43 11.17
CA LEU A 229 2.43 0.26 10.78
C LEU A 229 1.59 -0.16 11.99
N PHE A 230 0.33 0.25 11.98
CA PHE A 230 -0.70 -0.21 12.91
C PHE A 230 -2.09 -0.06 12.28
N ASP A 231 -3.05 -0.81 12.79
CA ASP A 231 -4.42 -0.80 12.28
C ASP A 231 -5.35 -0.25 13.34
N ILE A 232 -6.37 0.50 12.90
CA ILE A 232 -7.41 0.99 13.79
C ILE A 232 -8.71 1.17 13.02
N VAL A 233 -9.83 1.05 13.72
CA VAL A 233 -11.11 1.55 13.22
C VAL A 233 -11.13 3.05 13.47
N SER A 234 -11.40 3.85 12.43
CA SER A 234 -11.51 5.29 12.56
C SER A 234 -12.67 5.66 13.48
N ARG A 235 -12.71 6.90 13.97
CA ARG A 235 -13.85 7.40 14.76
C ARG A 235 -15.18 7.38 14.00
N ASP A 236 -15.12 7.18 12.68
CA ASP A 236 -16.28 7.07 11.78
C ASP A 236 -16.64 5.62 11.44
N GLY A 237 -16.04 4.64 12.12
CA GLY A 237 -16.32 3.22 11.89
C GLY A 237 -15.64 2.65 10.63
N VAL A 238 -14.65 3.35 10.07
CA VAL A 238 -13.95 2.92 8.85
C VAL A 238 -12.66 2.20 9.22
N ASP A 239 -12.46 0.98 8.73
CA ASP A 239 -11.18 0.27 8.86
C ASP A 239 -10.07 1.04 8.15
N VAL A 240 -9.08 1.51 8.90
CA VAL A 240 -7.95 2.26 8.36
C VAL A 240 -6.63 1.60 8.72
N LYS A 241 -5.76 1.51 7.72
CA LYS A 241 -4.38 1.09 7.85
C LYS A 241 -3.54 2.34 8.10
N ASN A 242 -2.82 2.39 9.21
CA ASN A 242 -2.02 3.55 9.60
C ASN A 242 -0.52 3.27 9.48
N SER A 243 0.22 4.26 8.99
CA SER A 243 1.67 4.35 9.12
C SER A 243 1.99 5.50 10.08
N PHE A 244 3.11 5.42 10.79
CA PHE A 244 3.55 6.50 11.66
C PHE A 244 5.05 6.68 11.63
N GLN A 245 5.46 7.89 11.95
CA GLN A 245 6.83 8.27 12.22
C GLN A 245 6.87 9.22 13.42
N ARG A 246 7.79 8.96 14.35
CA ARG A 246 8.11 9.83 15.48
C ARG A 246 9.26 10.75 15.13
N SER A 247 9.09 12.03 15.40
CA SER A 247 10.14 13.04 15.30
C SER A 247 11.16 12.86 16.41
N ALA A 248 12.44 12.95 16.06
CA ALA A 248 13.52 13.04 17.03
C ALA A 248 13.67 14.45 17.62
N VAL A 249 13.13 15.48 16.95
CA VAL A 249 13.23 16.89 17.36
C VAL A 249 12.21 17.21 18.45
N SER A 250 10.94 16.88 18.25
CA SER A 250 9.86 17.20 19.20
C SER A 250 9.36 16.00 20.01
N GLY A 251 9.69 14.78 19.59
CA GLY A 251 9.08 13.56 20.12
C GLY A 251 7.62 13.36 19.69
N TRP A 252 7.04 14.26 18.89
CA TRP A 252 5.69 14.12 18.35
C TRP A 252 5.65 13.01 17.31
N THR A 253 4.46 12.43 17.11
CA THR A 253 4.24 11.35 16.14
C THR A 253 3.29 11.82 15.05
N ALA A 254 3.76 11.81 13.81
CA ALA A 254 2.94 11.99 12.63
C ALA A 254 2.42 10.62 12.18
N ALA A 255 1.13 10.53 11.85
CA ALA A 255 0.50 9.31 11.34
C ALA A 255 -0.35 9.61 10.10
N VAL A 256 -0.34 8.65 9.17
CA VAL A 256 -1.13 8.69 7.93
C VAL A 256 -2.03 7.46 7.89
N ALA A 257 -3.32 7.69 7.73
CA ALA A 257 -4.36 6.67 7.74
C ALA A 257 -4.99 6.54 6.35
N VAL A 258 -5.01 5.30 5.84
CA VAL A 258 -5.59 4.97 4.54
C VAL A 258 -6.72 3.97 4.74
N PRO A 259 -7.93 4.23 4.18
CA PRO A 259 -9.02 3.28 4.23
C PRO A 259 -8.61 1.92 3.65
N ALA A 260 -8.95 0.83 4.34
CA ALA A 260 -8.64 -0.52 3.88
C ALA A 260 -9.26 -0.82 2.49
N SER A 261 -10.39 -0.19 2.18
CA SER A 261 -11.01 -0.26 0.84
C SER A 261 -10.13 0.34 -0.26
N VAL A 262 -9.40 1.43 0.01
CA VAL A 262 -8.46 2.05 -0.94
C VAL A 262 -7.22 1.18 -1.14
N VAL A 263 -6.71 0.57 -0.06
CA VAL A 263 -5.60 -0.39 -0.14
C VAL A 263 -5.98 -1.63 -0.96
N ASN A 264 -7.23 -2.09 -0.83
CA ASN A 264 -7.69 -3.33 -1.45
C ASN A 264 -8.33 -3.16 -2.84
N ALA A 265 -8.80 -1.96 -3.21
CA ALA A 265 -9.53 -1.73 -4.46
C ALA A 265 -8.75 -2.05 -5.75
N PRO A 266 -7.46 -1.70 -5.91
CA PRO A 266 -6.68 -2.06 -7.09
C PRO A 266 -6.54 -3.58 -7.25
N LEU A 267 -6.48 -4.30 -6.13
CA LEU A 267 -6.23 -5.75 -6.10
C LEU A 267 -7.39 -6.54 -6.72
N TYR A 268 -8.64 -6.16 -6.44
CA TYR A 268 -9.80 -6.86 -7.00
C TYR A 268 -9.97 -6.62 -8.50
N ARG A 269 -9.74 -5.39 -8.99
CA ARG A 269 -9.87 -5.07 -10.41
C ARG A 269 -8.84 -5.80 -11.26
N THR A 270 -7.58 -5.82 -10.83
CA THR A 270 -6.51 -6.50 -11.56
C THR A 270 -6.63 -8.02 -11.43
N ALA A 271 -7.03 -8.54 -10.27
CA ALA A 271 -7.31 -9.97 -10.12
C ALA A 271 -8.48 -10.41 -11.01
N LEU A 272 -9.55 -9.61 -11.11
CA LEU A 272 -10.70 -9.91 -11.96
C LEU A 272 -10.32 -9.86 -13.45
N SER A 273 -9.52 -8.89 -13.89
CA SER A 273 -9.07 -8.84 -15.28
C SER A 273 -8.15 -10.01 -15.63
N MET A 274 -7.23 -10.39 -14.74
CA MET A 274 -6.40 -11.58 -14.92
C MET A 274 -7.22 -12.87 -14.93
N ALA A 275 -8.21 -13.00 -14.04
CA ALA A 275 -9.13 -14.13 -14.02
C ALA A 275 -9.96 -14.19 -15.32
N ALA A 276 -10.44 -13.06 -15.82
CA ALA A 276 -11.19 -12.99 -17.07
C ALA A 276 -10.33 -13.40 -18.28
N VAL A 277 -9.09 -12.91 -18.37
CA VAL A 277 -8.13 -13.31 -19.42
C VAL A 277 -7.80 -14.81 -19.31
N GLY A 278 -7.54 -15.30 -18.08
CA GLY A 278 -7.30 -16.71 -17.82
C GLY A 278 -8.46 -17.61 -18.23
N LEU A 279 -9.69 -17.20 -17.90
CA LEU A 279 -10.91 -17.90 -18.30
C LEU A 279 -11.09 -17.90 -19.81
N ALA A 280 -10.89 -16.75 -20.48
CA ALA A 280 -11.00 -16.64 -21.93
C ALA A 280 -10.02 -17.58 -22.66
N LEU A 281 -8.76 -17.62 -22.22
CA LEU A 281 -7.74 -18.50 -22.79
C LEU A 281 -8.03 -19.99 -22.53
N THR A 282 -8.62 -20.30 -21.37
CA THR A 282 -9.07 -21.65 -21.03
C THR A 282 -10.21 -22.11 -21.94
N LEU A 283 -11.23 -21.26 -22.13
CA LEU A 283 -12.35 -21.53 -23.03
C LEU A 283 -11.88 -21.67 -24.48
N LEU A 284 -10.94 -20.83 -24.92
CA LEU A 284 -10.35 -20.92 -26.25
C LEU A 284 -9.59 -22.24 -26.45
N SER A 285 -8.82 -22.66 -25.46
CA SER A 285 -8.09 -23.94 -25.49
C SER A 285 -9.04 -25.13 -25.54
N LEU A 286 -10.13 -25.08 -24.77
CA LEU A 286 -11.15 -26.13 -24.78
C LEU A 286 -11.88 -26.19 -26.13
N PHE A 287 -12.22 -25.04 -26.70
CA PHE A 287 -12.84 -24.93 -28.01
C PHE A 287 -11.94 -25.50 -29.11
N LEU A 288 -10.69 -25.03 -29.24
CA LEU A 288 -9.73 -25.52 -30.22
C LEU A 288 -9.44 -27.02 -30.04
N GLY A 289 -9.27 -27.47 -28.79
CA GLY A 289 -9.08 -28.88 -28.46
C GLY A 289 -10.27 -29.74 -28.90
N SER A 290 -11.50 -29.27 -28.70
CA SER A 290 -12.71 -29.98 -29.12
C SER A 290 -12.84 -30.12 -30.65
N LEU A 291 -12.39 -29.10 -31.41
CA LEU A 291 -12.37 -29.15 -32.87
C LEU A 291 -11.39 -30.21 -33.39
N VAL A 292 -10.17 -30.23 -32.85
CA VAL A 292 -9.13 -31.21 -33.23
C VAL A 292 -9.56 -32.62 -32.82
N ALA A 293 -10.05 -32.79 -31.59
CA ALA A 293 -10.59 -34.05 -31.07
C ALA A 293 -11.70 -34.64 -31.96
N GLY A 294 -12.66 -33.80 -32.35
CA GLY A 294 -13.78 -34.21 -33.20
C GLY A 294 -13.34 -34.53 -34.62
N ARG A 295 -12.26 -33.91 -35.12
CA ARG A 295 -11.68 -34.22 -36.44
C ARG A 295 -10.95 -35.57 -36.43
N ILE A 296 -10.12 -35.82 -35.41
CA ILE A 296 -9.42 -37.10 -35.25
C ILE A 296 -10.42 -38.25 -35.05
N SER A 297 -11.41 -38.08 -34.17
CA SER A 297 -12.41 -39.13 -33.93
C SER A 297 -13.18 -39.51 -35.19
N ARG A 298 -13.55 -38.53 -36.02
CA ARG A 298 -14.19 -38.78 -37.31
C ARG A 298 -13.28 -39.52 -38.28
N ALA A 299 -12.01 -39.13 -38.39
CA ALA A 299 -11.04 -39.81 -39.26
C ALA A 299 -10.84 -41.27 -38.84
N VAL A 300 -10.71 -41.54 -37.54
CA VAL A 300 -10.58 -42.91 -37.00
C VAL A 300 -11.86 -43.73 -37.22
N GLN A 301 -13.04 -43.16 -37.02
CA GLN A 301 -14.31 -43.85 -37.29
C GLN A 301 -14.48 -44.19 -38.78
N GLN A 302 -14.10 -43.28 -39.68
CA GLN A 302 -14.12 -43.53 -41.12
C GLN A 302 -13.17 -44.66 -41.51
N LEU A 303 -11.96 -44.71 -40.92
CA LEU A 303 -11.02 -45.80 -41.14
C LEU A 303 -11.54 -47.14 -40.57
N GLY A 304 -12.17 -47.11 -39.40
CA GLY A 304 -12.79 -48.29 -38.79
C GLY A 304 -13.93 -48.86 -39.64
N MET A 305 -14.79 -47.99 -40.18
CA MET A 305 -15.87 -48.40 -41.11
C MET A 305 -15.31 -48.94 -42.43
N ALA A 306 -14.28 -48.30 -43.00
CA ALA A 306 -13.62 -48.79 -44.21
C ALA A 306 -12.98 -50.16 -43.98
N SER A 307 -12.26 -50.36 -42.86
CA SER A 307 -11.70 -51.65 -42.47
C SER A 307 -12.76 -52.75 -42.31
N ALA A 308 -13.91 -52.45 -41.72
CA ALA A 308 -15.01 -53.40 -41.55
C ALA A 308 -15.68 -53.77 -42.90
N ALA A 309 -15.79 -52.81 -43.83
CA ALA A 309 -16.29 -53.05 -45.17
C ALA A 309 -15.30 -53.85 -46.05
N PHE A 310 -13.99 -53.64 -45.85
CA PHE A 310 -12.94 -54.45 -46.47
C PHE A 310 -12.93 -55.90 -45.97
N ALA A 311 -13.13 -56.13 -44.67
CA ALA A 311 -13.22 -57.48 -44.09
C ALA A 311 -14.42 -58.29 -44.61
N SER A 312 -15.44 -57.62 -45.14
CA SER A 312 -16.65 -58.23 -45.73
C SER A 312 -16.59 -58.32 -47.27
N GLY A 313 -15.41 -58.12 -47.89
CA GLY A 313 -15.16 -58.44 -49.29
C GLY A 313 -15.56 -57.38 -50.33
N HIS A 314 -15.97 -56.18 -49.90
CA HIS A 314 -16.34 -55.09 -50.80
C HIS A 314 -15.16 -54.16 -51.05
N ALA A 315 -14.92 -53.77 -52.32
CA ALA A 315 -13.92 -52.75 -52.67
C ALA A 315 -14.50 -51.37 -52.34
N VAL A 316 -13.99 -50.73 -51.28
CA VAL A 316 -14.41 -49.38 -50.89
C VAL A 316 -13.27 -48.40 -51.19
N PRO A 317 -13.52 -47.26 -51.86
CA PRO A 317 -12.50 -46.22 -52.02
C PRO A 317 -12.12 -45.67 -50.64
N LEU A 318 -10.82 -45.75 -50.32
CA LEU A 318 -10.30 -45.26 -49.04
C LEU A 318 -10.53 -43.74 -48.94
N PRO A 319 -11.05 -43.22 -47.81
CA PRO A 319 -11.21 -41.78 -47.63
C PRO A 319 -9.85 -41.08 -47.68
N SER A 320 -9.74 -39.96 -48.40
CA SER A 320 -8.55 -39.11 -48.36
C SER A 320 -8.42 -38.46 -46.98
N SER A 321 -7.52 -39.01 -46.16
CA SER A 321 -7.13 -38.42 -44.88
C SER A 321 -6.09 -37.31 -45.10
N MET A 322 -6.24 -36.18 -44.40
CA MET A 322 -5.21 -35.12 -44.36
C MET A 322 -4.10 -35.39 -43.33
N LEU A 323 -4.22 -36.44 -42.51
CA LEU A 323 -3.14 -36.88 -41.62
C LEU A 323 -2.28 -37.92 -42.36
N THR A 324 -0.99 -37.62 -42.48
CA THR A 324 0.01 -38.46 -43.17
C THR A 324 0.02 -39.88 -42.63
N GLU A 325 -0.06 -40.06 -41.30
CA GLU A 325 -0.02 -41.37 -40.65
C GLU A 325 -1.23 -42.24 -40.99
N LEU A 326 -2.41 -41.63 -41.15
CA LEU A 326 -3.63 -42.34 -41.57
C LEU A 326 -3.61 -42.67 -43.07
N GLN A 327 -2.96 -41.83 -43.87
CA GLN A 327 -2.76 -42.06 -45.29
C GLN A 327 -1.75 -43.19 -45.53
N ASP A 328 -0.68 -43.26 -44.74
CA ASP A 328 0.31 -44.34 -44.76
C ASP A 328 -0.35 -45.70 -44.42
N VAL A 329 -1.23 -45.73 -43.42
CA VAL A 329 -2.00 -46.94 -43.07
C VAL A 329 -2.97 -47.33 -44.18
N ALA A 330 -3.70 -46.37 -44.76
CA ALA A 330 -4.59 -46.61 -45.88
C ALA A 330 -3.83 -47.19 -47.09
N GLN A 331 -2.66 -46.63 -47.41
CA GLN A 331 -1.80 -47.09 -48.50
C GLN A 331 -1.21 -48.48 -48.21
N ALA A 332 -0.81 -48.76 -46.97
CA ALA A 332 -0.34 -50.10 -46.57
C ALA A 332 -1.45 -51.16 -46.66
N MET A 333 -2.71 -50.80 -46.34
CA MET A 333 -3.87 -51.67 -46.54
C MET A 333 -4.14 -51.93 -48.02
N GLU A 334 -4.02 -50.92 -48.88
CA GLU A 334 -4.20 -51.06 -50.32
C GLU A 334 -3.16 -52.00 -50.95
N VAL A 335 -1.88 -51.83 -50.60
CA VAL A 335 -0.79 -52.72 -51.01
C VAL A 335 -1.02 -54.15 -50.54
N SER A 336 -1.54 -54.33 -49.31
CA SER A 336 -1.85 -55.65 -48.77
C SER A 336 -3.05 -56.30 -49.48
N ALA A 337 -4.07 -55.52 -49.83
CA ALA A 337 -5.23 -55.97 -50.59
C ALA A 337 -4.87 -56.39 -52.02
N GLU A 338 -4.00 -55.64 -52.71
CA GLU A 338 -3.47 -56.05 -54.01
C GLU A 338 -2.69 -57.36 -53.93
N ARG A 339 -1.84 -57.52 -52.91
CA ARG A 339 -1.09 -58.76 -52.69
C ARG A 339 -2.01 -59.95 -52.43
N ALA A 340 -3.08 -59.78 -51.66
CA ALA A 340 -4.07 -60.82 -51.41
C ALA A 340 -4.82 -61.21 -52.71
N LYS A 341 -5.27 -60.23 -53.50
CA LYS A 341 -5.91 -60.48 -54.80
C LYS A 341 -4.98 -61.20 -55.78
N ARG A 342 -3.70 -60.82 -55.84
CA ARG A 342 -2.70 -61.50 -56.69
C ARG A 342 -2.47 -62.95 -56.25
N ARG A 343 -2.45 -63.23 -54.93
CA ARG A 343 -2.35 -64.60 -54.42
C ARG A 343 -3.58 -65.44 -54.77
N GLU A 344 -4.78 -64.89 -54.64
CA GLU A 344 -6.01 -65.58 -55.05
C GLU A 344 -6.05 -65.83 -56.57
N ALA A 345 -5.63 -64.86 -57.39
CA ALA A 345 -5.58 -65.01 -58.84
C ALA A 345 -4.57 -66.10 -59.27
N MET A 346 -3.38 -66.12 -58.65
CA MET A 346 -2.39 -67.17 -58.88
C MET A 346 -2.87 -68.55 -58.41
N ALA A 347 -3.55 -68.64 -57.26
CA ALA A 347 -4.14 -69.88 -56.78
C ALA A 347 -5.25 -70.39 -57.73
N ARG A 348 -6.07 -69.48 -58.28
CA ARG A 348 -7.10 -69.83 -59.28
C ARG A 348 -6.52 -70.23 -60.63
N GLN A 349 -5.39 -69.66 -61.06
CA GLN A 349 -4.68 -70.11 -62.26
C GLN A 349 -4.06 -71.49 -62.05
N ALA A 350 -3.39 -71.73 -60.92
CA ALA A 350 -2.81 -73.04 -60.59
C ALA A 350 -3.86 -74.16 -60.46
N LEU A 351 -5.10 -73.82 -60.11
CA LEU A 351 -6.24 -74.73 -60.09
C LEU A 351 -6.87 -74.99 -61.47
N ARG A 352 -6.62 -74.13 -62.47
CA ARG A 352 -7.11 -74.31 -63.86
C ARG A 352 -6.12 -75.05 -64.75
N GLU A 353 -4.86 -75.14 -64.34
CA GLU A 353 -3.79 -75.84 -65.07
C GLU A 353 -3.57 -77.29 -64.58
N ARG A 354 -4.43 -77.80 -63.70
CA ARG A 354 -4.51 -79.20 -63.27
C ARG A 354 -5.72 -79.90 -63.87
#